data_AF-A0A8X6G242-F1
#
_entry.id   AF-A0A8X6G242-F1
#
_cell.length_a   1.000
_cell.length_b   1.000
_cell.length_c   1.000
_cell.angle_alpha   90.00
_cell.angle_beta   90.00
_cell.angle_gamma   90.00
#
_symmetry.space_group_name_H-M   'P 1'
#
loop_
_entity.id
_entity.type
_entity.pdbx_description
1 polymer ?
#
loop_
_entity_poly.entity_id
_entity_poly.type
_entity_poly.pdbx_seq_one_letter_code
_entity_poly.pdbx_strand_id
1 'polypeptide(L)'
;MIHLLHIGTLIFTFIVCTQALDYTDLARTGKACPQRDSCRHVVQKEFLQRNCECDRLCSVFQDCCIDAPRTSTSLPKRSKGPTCMPYGDKDAQGAYIVDRCPRSYRSSDKVKNFCHGHDKLQDPLFSTPTTDTVTGVTYRNRYCAECNGALRPSLKFWLVSVNFRNLPSNSLSDDFVLKNLKYYRNQWGIRYGRQFYPSTLIFHKPDNLSTVRHCRPNIISSCPSRWGNPADKSACASYMAVVQKDNKVYKNIHCAVCNGENIGTIFCVNNQMFSKRTDTTPLSFAHLMDFNFANGNKIGLTQEYQCNPGSMYDVFRKICRRIECAIPGFKLVDGKCHE
;
A
#
# COMPACT_ATOMS: atom_id res chain seq x y z
N MET A 1 -6.09 72.82 -26.57
CA MET A 1 -5.57 72.69 -25.20
C MET A 1 -6.46 71.68 -24.49
N ILE A 2 -6.06 70.41 -24.47
CA ILE A 2 -6.84 69.28 -23.94
C ILE A 2 -6.30 69.01 -22.53
N HIS A 3 -7.12 69.21 -21.49
CA HIS A 3 -6.78 68.79 -20.13
C HIS A 3 -7.31 67.37 -19.89
N LEU A 4 -6.39 66.40 -19.89
CA LEU A 4 -6.62 65.04 -19.42
C LEU A 4 -6.65 65.03 -17.88
N LEU A 5 -7.79 64.70 -17.28
CA LEU A 5 -7.87 64.29 -15.88
C LEU A 5 -7.51 62.79 -15.77
N HIS A 6 -6.40 62.50 -15.11
CA HIS A 6 -6.04 61.14 -14.69
C HIS A 6 -6.90 60.69 -13.51
N ILE A 7 -7.77 59.71 -13.74
CA ILE A 7 -8.43 58.94 -12.68
C ILE A 7 -7.45 57.83 -12.25
N GLY A 8 -6.88 57.97 -11.06
CA GLY A 8 -6.06 56.93 -10.44
C GLY A 8 -6.93 55.81 -9.89
N THR A 9 -6.91 54.65 -10.52
CA THR A 9 -7.58 53.44 -10.05
C THR A 9 -6.77 52.80 -8.92
N LEU A 10 -7.22 52.94 -7.68
CA LEU A 10 -6.68 52.21 -6.52
C LEU A 10 -7.06 50.73 -6.62
N ILE A 11 -6.11 49.90 -7.06
CA ILE A 11 -6.25 48.43 -7.01
C ILE A 11 -6.00 47.99 -5.57
N PHE A 12 -7.08 47.76 -4.82
CA PHE A 12 -7.03 47.04 -3.54
C PHE A 12 -6.75 45.56 -3.82
N THR A 13 -5.50 45.13 -3.68
CA THR A 13 -5.15 43.71 -3.59
C THR A 13 -5.60 43.20 -2.23
N PHE A 14 -6.75 42.52 -2.19
CA PHE A 14 -7.13 41.70 -1.04
C PHE A 14 -6.13 40.56 -0.89
N ILE A 15 -5.15 40.73 0.00
CA ILE A 15 -4.32 39.64 0.48
C ILE A 15 -5.24 38.75 1.32
N VAL A 16 -5.78 37.69 0.69
CA VAL A 16 -6.43 36.60 1.43
C VAL A 16 -5.33 35.89 2.21
N CYS A 17 -5.15 36.29 3.46
CA CYS A 17 -4.31 35.56 4.40
C CYS A 17 -5.01 34.22 4.66
N THR A 18 -4.59 33.17 3.94
CA THR A 18 -5.04 31.81 4.23
C THR A 18 -4.42 31.41 5.56
N GLN A 19 -5.16 31.58 6.65
CA GLN A 19 -4.71 31.07 7.95
C GLN A 19 -4.48 29.57 7.81
N ALA A 20 -3.32 29.12 8.28
CA ALA A 20 -2.97 27.73 8.19
C ALA A 20 -3.76 26.95 9.24
N LEU A 21 -4.56 25.98 8.79
CA LEU A 21 -5.38 25.11 9.64
C LEU A 21 -4.59 24.56 10.83
N ASP A 22 -5.19 24.60 12.02
CA ASP A 22 -4.62 24.07 13.26
C ASP A 22 -5.56 23.08 13.99
N TYR A 23 -5.09 22.50 15.09
CA TYR A 23 -5.89 21.54 15.87
C TYR A 23 -7.16 22.16 16.46
N THR A 24 -7.15 23.46 16.78
CA THR A 24 -8.32 24.15 17.32
C THR A 24 -9.43 24.26 16.29
N ASP A 25 -9.09 24.42 15.01
CA ASP A 25 -10.06 24.38 13.92
C ASP A 25 -10.75 23.01 13.83
N LEU A 26 -9.98 21.92 13.96
CA LEU A 26 -10.55 20.58 14.01
C LEU A 26 -11.43 20.41 15.26
N ALA A 27 -11.00 20.90 16.43
CA ALA A 27 -11.78 20.83 17.66
C ALA A 27 -13.13 21.57 17.56
N ARG A 28 -13.17 22.73 16.89
CA ARG A 28 -14.40 23.51 16.65
C ARG A 28 -15.45 22.74 15.84
N THR A 29 -15.05 21.75 15.04
CA THR A 29 -16.01 20.90 14.33
C THR A 29 -16.79 19.95 15.24
N GLY A 30 -16.34 19.74 16.48
CA GLY A 30 -16.87 18.72 17.39
C GLY A 30 -16.56 17.29 16.96
N LYS A 31 -15.66 17.09 15.98
CA LYS A 31 -15.30 15.78 15.41
C LYS A 31 -13.83 15.42 15.57
N ALA A 32 -13.10 16.18 16.38
CA ALA A 32 -11.74 15.84 16.76
C ALA A 32 -11.72 14.55 17.59
N CYS A 33 -10.69 13.72 17.38
CA CYS A 33 -10.41 12.56 18.24
C CYS A 33 -9.04 12.76 18.92
N PRO A 34 -8.91 13.60 19.97
CA PRO A 34 -7.60 13.99 20.55
C PRO A 34 -6.72 12.82 20.94
N GLN A 35 -7.32 11.75 21.44
CA GLN A 35 -6.61 10.53 21.82
C GLN A 35 -6.01 9.76 20.63
N ARG A 36 -6.30 10.14 19.38
CA ARG A 36 -5.92 9.41 18.16
C ARG A 36 -5.36 10.30 17.05
N ASP A 37 -5.70 11.60 17.06
CA ASP A 37 -5.38 12.55 15.96
C ASP A 37 -4.40 13.66 16.38
N SER A 38 -3.89 13.65 17.62
CA SER A 38 -2.99 14.69 18.15
C SER A 38 -1.66 14.11 18.61
N CYS A 39 -0.57 14.74 18.17
CA CYS A 39 0.79 14.43 18.62
C CYS A 39 1.03 14.64 20.12
N ARG A 40 0.15 15.35 20.81
CA ARG A 40 0.19 15.44 22.28
C ARG A 40 -0.19 14.13 22.97
N HIS A 41 -0.90 13.23 22.28
CA HIS A 41 -1.48 12.03 22.88
C HIS A 41 -1.05 10.72 22.22
N VAL A 42 -0.59 10.73 20.95
CA VAL A 42 -0.42 9.49 20.17
C VAL A 42 1.00 8.97 20.05
N VAL A 43 2.01 9.73 20.45
CA VAL A 43 3.43 9.41 20.23
C VAL A 43 3.84 8.03 20.78
N GLN A 44 3.22 7.59 21.88
CA GLN A 44 3.51 6.31 22.53
C GLN A 44 2.48 5.21 22.20
N LYS A 45 1.49 5.50 21.35
CA LYS A 45 0.42 4.55 21.04
C LYS A 45 0.80 3.67 19.86
N GLU A 46 0.36 2.41 19.88
CA GLU A 46 0.51 1.50 18.75
C GLU A 46 -0.24 1.99 17.51
N PHE A 47 0.15 1.50 16.33
CA PHE A 47 -0.45 1.96 15.05
C PHE A 47 -1.98 1.89 15.05
N LEU A 48 -2.56 0.80 15.58
CA LEU A 48 -4.02 0.62 15.63
C LEU A 48 -4.73 1.56 16.60
N GLN A 49 -3.99 2.15 17.55
CA GLN A 49 -4.52 3.03 18.60
C GLN A 49 -4.40 4.53 18.25
N ARG A 50 -3.63 4.86 17.21
CA ARG A 50 -3.55 6.21 16.63
C ARG A 50 -4.29 6.27 15.30
N ASN A 51 -4.36 7.45 14.68
CA ASN A 51 -4.94 7.66 13.35
C ASN A 51 -3.95 8.33 12.40
N CYS A 52 -2.88 8.92 12.92
CA CYS A 52 -1.89 9.70 12.20
C CYS A 52 -0.50 9.50 12.83
N GLU A 53 0.52 10.04 12.18
CA GLU A 53 1.92 9.95 12.58
C GLU A 53 2.49 11.33 12.94
N CYS A 54 3.49 11.32 13.82
CA CYS A 54 4.12 12.52 14.37
C CYS A 54 5.63 12.59 14.07
N ASP A 55 6.15 11.60 13.36
CA ASP A 55 7.55 11.55 12.96
C ASP A 55 7.83 12.47 11.76
N ARG A 56 9.10 12.77 11.51
CA ARG A 56 9.52 13.73 10.46
C ARG A 56 9.23 13.26 9.03
N LEU A 57 8.97 11.97 8.83
CA LEU A 57 8.64 11.39 7.53
C LEU A 57 7.14 11.44 7.24
N CYS A 58 6.29 11.85 8.19
CA CYS A 58 4.85 11.81 7.99
C CYS A 58 4.37 12.65 6.78
N SER A 59 5.13 13.69 6.42
CA SER A 59 4.84 14.55 5.26
C SER A 59 5.09 13.83 3.93
N VAL A 60 6.04 12.90 3.91
CA VAL A 60 6.38 12.04 2.76
C VAL A 60 5.26 11.02 2.52
N PHE A 61 4.75 10.44 3.60
CA PHE A 61 3.68 9.43 3.57
C PHE A 61 2.26 10.03 3.60
N GLN A 62 2.16 11.34 3.82
CA GLN A 62 0.92 12.11 3.93
C GLN A 62 -0.02 11.59 5.04
N ASP A 63 0.57 11.12 6.14
CA ASP A 63 -0.09 10.57 7.32
C ASP A 63 0.11 11.43 8.58
N CYS A 64 0.62 12.66 8.44
CA CYS A 64 0.81 13.58 9.56
C CYS A 64 -0.48 13.88 10.33
N CYS A 65 -0.38 13.95 11.65
CA CYS A 65 -1.38 14.62 12.47
C CYS A 65 -1.43 16.12 12.13
N ILE A 66 -2.55 16.78 12.40
CA ILE A 66 -2.73 18.22 12.12
C ILE A 66 -1.76 19.10 12.94
N ASP A 67 -1.38 18.64 14.13
CA ASP A 67 -0.45 19.29 15.06
C ASP A 67 0.96 18.70 15.00
N ALA A 68 1.28 17.89 13.98
CA ALA A 68 2.62 17.38 13.78
C ALA A 68 3.61 18.55 13.54
N PRO A 69 4.86 18.45 14.04
CA PRO A 69 5.88 19.46 13.76
C PRO A 69 6.04 19.62 12.25
N ARG A 70 5.75 20.80 11.71
CA ARG A 70 5.87 21.07 10.27
C ARG A 70 7.34 21.02 9.87
N THR A 71 7.83 19.86 9.44
CA THR A 71 9.13 19.75 8.77
C THR A 71 8.98 20.14 7.31
N SER A 72 9.85 21.04 6.86
CA SER A 72 9.95 21.57 5.49
C SER A 72 10.41 20.53 4.45
N THR A 73 10.38 19.24 4.77
CA THR A 73 10.61 18.15 3.82
C THR A 73 9.33 17.85 3.04
N SER A 74 8.70 18.88 2.47
CA SER A 74 7.70 18.65 1.42
C SER A 74 8.42 18.05 0.23
N LEU A 75 8.09 16.81 -0.11
CA LEU A 75 8.36 16.31 -1.45
C LEU A 75 7.90 17.36 -2.48
N PRO A 76 8.62 17.56 -3.60
CA PRO A 76 8.16 18.46 -4.64
C PRO A 76 6.69 18.15 -4.95
N LYS A 77 5.82 19.17 -5.05
CA LYS A 77 4.36 19.06 -5.34
C LYS A 77 3.98 18.11 -6.52
N ARG A 78 4.97 17.63 -7.28
CA ARG A 78 4.86 16.78 -8.47
C ARG A 78 5.25 15.31 -8.25
N SER A 79 5.77 14.87 -7.11
CA SER A 79 5.99 13.43 -6.84
C SER A 79 4.82 12.86 -6.05
N LYS A 80 4.10 11.89 -6.63
CA LYS A 80 3.15 11.08 -5.86
C LYS A 80 3.95 10.30 -4.82
N GLY A 81 3.56 10.42 -3.55
CA GLY A 81 4.16 9.67 -2.45
C GLY A 81 3.82 8.18 -2.52
N PRO A 82 4.30 7.38 -1.55
CA PRO A 82 3.99 5.97 -1.44
C PRO A 82 2.48 5.70 -1.41
N THR A 83 2.06 4.57 -1.98
CA THR A 83 0.65 4.15 -2.01
C THR A 83 0.37 3.21 -0.84
N CYS A 84 -0.82 3.28 -0.24
CA CYS A 84 -1.23 2.33 0.79
C CYS A 84 -1.76 1.03 0.18
N MET A 85 -1.11 -0.11 0.48
CA MET A 85 -1.51 -1.44 0.01
C MET A 85 -2.08 -2.26 1.16
N PRO A 86 -3.32 -2.80 1.05
CA PRO A 86 -3.87 -3.73 2.03
C PRO A 86 -3.04 -5.02 2.12
N TYR A 87 -2.98 -5.63 3.30
CA TYR A 87 -2.30 -6.91 3.47
C TYR A 87 -2.89 -7.77 4.60
N GLY A 88 -2.63 -9.07 4.53
CA GLY A 88 -3.19 -10.07 5.45
C GLY A 88 -4.72 -10.18 5.35
N ASP A 89 -5.31 -10.89 6.31
CA ASP A 89 -6.76 -11.16 6.32
C ASP A 89 -7.59 -10.07 7.00
N LYS A 90 -6.96 -8.95 7.37
CA LYS A 90 -7.60 -7.84 8.07
C LYS A 90 -7.77 -6.67 7.11
N ASP A 91 -9.02 -6.32 6.82
CA ASP A 91 -9.39 -5.21 5.91
C ASP A 91 -8.83 -3.83 6.33
N ALA A 92 -8.31 -3.74 7.56
CA ALA A 92 -7.82 -2.53 8.20
C ALA A 92 -6.32 -2.31 8.16
N GLN A 93 -5.54 -3.33 7.78
CA GLN A 93 -4.09 -3.27 7.83
C GLN A 93 -3.55 -3.08 6.43
N GLY A 94 -2.73 -2.04 6.27
CA GLY A 94 -1.99 -1.79 5.06
C GLY A 94 -0.56 -1.39 5.36
N ALA A 95 0.26 -1.44 4.32
CA ALA A 95 1.62 -0.90 4.35
C ALA A 95 1.80 0.10 3.22
N TYR A 96 2.60 1.14 3.50
CA TYR A 96 3.04 2.03 2.45
C TYR A 96 4.02 1.32 1.53
N ILE A 97 3.72 1.33 0.23
CA ILE A 97 4.55 0.75 -0.82
C ILE A 97 5.03 1.82 -1.79
N VAL A 98 6.30 1.73 -2.18
CA VAL A 98 6.83 2.45 -3.33
C VAL A 98 6.45 1.66 -4.59
N ASP A 99 5.61 2.26 -5.42
CA ASP A 99 5.06 1.66 -6.63
C ASP A 99 5.52 2.32 -7.93
N ARG A 100 6.57 3.14 -7.85
CA ARG A 100 7.10 3.89 -8.98
C ARG A 100 8.61 3.97 -8.93
N CYS A 101 9.23 3.82 -10.08
CA CYS A 101 10.61 4.22 -10.32
C CYS A 101 10.79 5.74 -10.26
N PRO A 102 11.96 6.23 -9.79
CA PRO A 102 12.29 7.64 -9.78
C PRO A 102 12.33 8.19 -11.20
N ARG A 103 12.07 9.50 -11.36
CA ARG A 103 12.08 10.15 -12.68
C ARG A 103 13.43 10.10 -13.37
N SER A 104 14.52 9.93 -12.62
CA SER A 104 15.88 9.76 -13.13
C SER A 104 16.16 8.36 -13.66
N TYR A 105 15.33 7.37 -13.37
CA TYR A 105 15.52 6.01 -13.89
C TYR A 105 15.31 5.98 -15.41
N ARG A 106 16.33 5.51 -16.14
CA ARG A 106 16.40 5.47 -17.61
C ARG A 106 16.81 4.12 -18.18
N SER A 107 17.16 3.15 -17.33
CA SER A 107 17.87 1.93 -17.76
C SER A 107 16.99 0.92 -18.50
N SER A 108 15.77 0.67 -18.03
CA SER A 108 14.90 -0.37 -18.61
C SER A 108 13.42 -0.03 -18.54
N ASP A 109 12.79 0.17 -19.70
CA ASP A 109 11.33 0.34 -19.77
C ASP A 109 10.58 -0.91 -19.32
N LYS A 110 11.17 -2.10 -19.48
CA LYS A 110 10.59 -3.36 -18.98
C LYS A 110 10.48 -3.35 -17.45
N VAL A 111 11.55 -2.98 -16.74
CA VAL A 111 11.54 -2.85 -15.26
C VAL A 111 10.55 -1.77 -14.82
N LYS A 112 10.58 -0.62 -15.49
CA LYS A 112 9.64 0.47 -15.22
C LYS A 112 8.19 0.05 -15.39
N ASN A 113 7.87 -0.68 -16.46
CA ASN A 113 6.53 -1.19 -16.73
C ASN A 113 6.10 -2.27 -15.74
N PHE A 114 7.01 -3.10 -15.22
CA PHE A 114 6.67 -4.07 -14.17
C PHE A 114 6.49 -3.41 -12.80
N CYS A 115 7.21 -2.32 -12.52
CA CYS A 115 7.00 -1.56 -11.30
C CYS A 115 5.70 -0.75 -11.35
N HIS A 116 5.47 -0.01 -12.44
CA HIS A 116 4.32 0.90 -12.62
C HIS A 116 3.05 0.17 -13.07
N GLY A 117 3.19 -1.08 -13.54
CA GLY A 117 2.15 -1.83 -14.18
C GLY A 117 0.94 -2.03 -13.28
N HIS A 118 -0.24 -2.01 -13.90
CA HIS A 118 -1.46 -2.47 -13.25
C HIS A 118 -1.32 -3.94 -12.91
N ASP A 119 -1.99 -4.35 -11.82
CA ASP A 119 -1.91 -5.69 -11.25
C ASP A 119 -2.25 -6.75 -12.28
N LYS A 120 -1.23 -7.22 -13.01
CA LYS A 120 -1.30 -8.48 -13.73
C LYS A 120 -1.16 -9.57 -12.67
N LEU A 121 -2.18 -9.69 -11.81
CA LEU A 121 -2.28 -10.78 -10.83
C LEU A 121 -2.19 -12.15 -11.51
N GLN A 122 -2.30 -12.21 -12.85
CA GLN A 122 -1.87 -13.35 -13.68
C GLN A 122 -0.49 -13.92 -13.31
N ASP A 123 0.41 -13.13 -12.73
CA ASP A 123 1.73 -13.61 -12.30
C ASP A 123 2.11 -13.10 -10.90
N PRO A 124 1.78 -13.85 -9.84
CA PRO A 124 2.02 -13.42 -8.47
C PRO A 124 3.49 -13.18 -8.15
N LEU A 125 4.41 -13.84 -8.87
CA LEU A 125 5.86 -13.60 -8.79
C LEU A 125 6.24 -12.14 -9.10
N PHE A 126 5.49 -11.50 -10.01
CA PHE A 126 5.75 -10.10 -10.39
C PHE A 126 5.01 -9.08 -9.55
N SER A 127 4.00 -9.50 -8.78
CA SER A 127 3.22 -8.62 -7.90
C SER A 127 3.53 -8.79 -6.42
N THR A 128 4.42 -9.71 -6.05
CA THR A 128 4.75 -9.97 -4.62
C THR A 128 5.53 -8.78 -4.04
N PRO A 129 5.02 -8.14 -2.97
CA PRO A 129 5.70 -7.06 -2.28
C PRO A 129 7.05 -7.48 -1.71
N THR A 130 7.97 -6.52 -1.65
CA THR A 130 9.32 -6.75 -1.12
C THR A 130 9.72 -5.62 -0.20
N THR A 131 10.26 -5.95 0.96
CA THR A 131 10.79 -4.97 1.92
C THR A 131 12.31 -5.04 1.93
N ASP A 132 12.96 -3.90 1.82
CA ASP A 132 14.39 -3.77 2.12
C ASP A 132 14.58 -3.73 3.64
N THR A 133 15.23 -4.75 4.20
CA THR A 133 15.43 -4.89 5.65
C THR A 133 16.36 -3.86 6.25
N VAL A 134 17.22 -3.24 5.43
CA VAL A 134 18.15 -2.20 5.90
C VAL A 134 17.42 -0.87 6.05
N THR A 135 16.59 -0.51 5.08
CA THR A 135 15.90 0.79 5.06
C THR A 135 14.47 0.74 5.62
N GLY A 136 13.87 -0.45 5.73
CA GLY A 136 12.45 -0.63 6.08
C GLY A 136 11.48 -0.27 4.94
N VAL A 137 11.99 0.18 3.79
CA VAL A 137 11.15 0.59 2.66
C VAL A 137 10.53 -0.64 2.02
N THR A 138 9.21 -0.62 1.90
CA THR A 138 8.46 -1.65 1.17
C THR A 138 8.16 -1.16 -0.24
N TYR A 139 8.39 -2.03 -1.20
CA TYR A 139 8.18 -1.81 -2.63
C TYR A 139 7.02 -2.70 -3.09
N ARG A 140 6.26 -2.22 -4.09
CA ARG A 140 5.17 -3.00 -4.71
C ARG A 140 5.62 -4.38 -5.13
N ASN A 141 6.82 -4.46 -5.68
CA ASN A 141 7.48 -5.68 -6.10
C ASN A 141 8.99 -5.45 -6.24
N ARG A 142 9.72 -6.52 -6.56
CA ARG A 142 11.18 -6.49 -6.79
C ARG A 142 11.62 -5.48 -7.84
N TYR A 143 10.80 -5.20 -8.85
CA TYR A 143 11.14 -4.26 -9.93
C TYR A 143 11.12 -2.82 -9.44
N CYS A 144 10.16 -2.49 -8.56
CA CYS A 144 10.17 -1.21 -7.86
C CYS A 144 11.36 -1.08 -6.92
N ALA A 145 11.75 -2.16 -6.22
CA ALA A 145 12.95 -2.15 -5.38
C ALA A 145 14.21 -1.84 -6.21
N GLU A 146 14.37 -2.56 -7.32
CA GLU A 146 15.52 -2.42 -8.23
C GLU A 146 15.64 -1.02 -8.82
N CYS A 147 14.57 -0.48 -9.40
CA CYS A 147 14.66 0.85 -10.02
C CYS A 147 14.78 2.00 -9.01
N ASN A 148 14.53 1.73 -7.72
CA ASN A 148 14.80 2.64 -6.61
C ASN A 148 16.16 2.37 -5.93
N GLY A 149 16.98 1.49 -6.50
CA GLY A 149 18.36 1.26 -6.04
C GLY A 149 18.48 0.35 -4.81
N ALA A 150 17.42 -0.37 -4.43
CA ALA A 150 17.50 -1.31 -3.32
C ALA A 150 18.37 -2.53 -3.68
N LEU A 151 19.23 -2.93 -2.73
CA LEU A 151 20.18 -4.01 -2.94
C LEU A 151 19.54 -5.37 -2.63
N ARG A 152 19.74 -6.35 -3.51
CA ARG A 152 19.13 -7.69 -3.37
C ARG A 152 19.38 -8.38 -2.04
N PRO A 153 20.58 -8.35 -1.41
CA PRO A 153 20.82 -9.05 -0.16
C PRO A 153 19.94 -8.59 1.01
N SER A 154 19.42 -7.36 0.96
CA SER A 154 18.51 -6.83 1.98
C SER A 154 17.04 -7.01 1.63
N LEU A 155 16.69 -7.50 0.44
CA LEU A 155 15.28 -7.67 0.06
C LEU A 155 14.69 -8.92 0.69
N LYS A 156 13.56 -8.74 1.36
CA LYS A 156 12.69 -9.80 1.86
C LYS A 156 11.35 -9.76 1.17
N PHE A 157 10.97 -10.87 0.57
CA PHE A 157 9.69 -11.00 -0.12
C PHE A 157 8.58 -11.31 0.88
N TRP A 158 7.39 -10.78 0.59
CA TRP A 158 6.21 -11.09 1.36
C TRP A 158 5.67 -12.47 1.00
N LEU A 159 5.01 -13.12 1.95
CA LEU A 159 4.38 -14.41 1.73
C LEU A 159 3.10 -14.22 0.92
N VAL A 160 2.82 -15.17 0.02
CA VAL A 160 1.59 -15.19 -0.77
C VAL A 160 0.72 -16.35 -0.29
N SER A 161 -0.50 -16.08 0.10
CA SER A 161 -1.53 -17.08 0.38
C SER A 161 -2.68 -16.95 -0.64
N VAL A 162 -3.45 -18.03 -0.79
CA VAL A 162 -4.66 -18.05 -1.61
C VAL A 162 -5.86 -18.33 -0.71
N ASN A 163 -6.87 -17.48 -0.78
CA ASN A 163 -8.12 -17.67 -0.06
C ASN A 163 -9.23 -18.02 -1.05
N PHE A 164 -9.93 -19.13 -0.82
CA PHE A 164 -11.06 -19.56 -1.64
C PHE A 164 -12.37 -19.25 -0.92
N ARG A 165 -13.33 -18.66 -1.63
CA ARG A 165 -14.69 -18.50 -1.09
C ARG A 165 -15.48 -19.78 -1.29
N ASN A 166 -16.12 -20.27 -0.23
CA ASN A 166 -17.07 -21.39 -0.27
C ASN A 166 -16.48 -22.71 -0.80
N LEU A 167 -15.17 -22.92 -0.60
CA LEU A 167 -14.57 -24.21 -0.87
C LEU A 167 -15.01 -25.19 0.23
N PRO A 168 -15.54 -26.38 -0.10
CA PRO A 168 -15.94 -27.37 0.90
C PRO A 168 -14.75 -27.69 1.83
N SER A 169 -14.86 -27.33 3.11
CA SER A 169 -13.73 -27.17 4.04
C SER A 169 -13.01 -28.47 4.46
N ASN A 170 -13.39 -29.63 3.94
CA ASN A 170 -12.96 -30.93 4.45
C ASN A 170 -11.98 -31.73 3.56
N SER A 171 -11.53 -31.26 2.38
CA SER A 171 -11.06 -32.24 1.39
C SER A 171 -9.88 -31.91 0.45
N LEU A 172 -9.08 -30.86 0.64
CA LEU A 172 -7.95 -30.60 -0.28
C LEU A 172 -6.64 -30.36 0.45
N SER A 173 -5.64 -31.19 0.14
CA SER A 173 -4.26 -31.00 0.60
C SER A 173 -3.60 -29.80 -0.07
N ASP A 174 -2.57 -29.25 0.56
CA ASP A 174 -1.72 -28.19 -0.01
C ASP A 174 -1.20 -28.58 -1.40
N ASP A 175 -0.77 -29.83 -1.56
CA ASP A 175 -0.32 -30.39 -2.84
C ASP A 175 -1.42 -30.35 -3.91
N PHE A 176 -2.67 -30.69 -3.55
CA PHE A 176 -3.78 -30.60 -4.50
C PHE A 176 -3.98 -29.17 -4.97
N VAL A 177 -4.01 -28.21 -4.04
CA VAL A 177 -4.21 -26.79 -4.38
C VAL A 177 -3.06 -26.30 -5.22
N LEU A 178 -1.83 -26.57 -4.81
CA LEU A 178 -0.62 -26.28 -5.57
C LEU A 178 -0.77 -26.79 -7.00
N LYS A 179 -1.02 -28.08 -7.20
CA LYS A 179 -1.10 -28.73 -8.52
C LYS A 179 -2.24 -28.18 -9.39
N ASN A 180 -3.37 -27.83 -8.80
CA ASN A 180 -4.60 -27.50 -9.53
C ASN A 180 -4.91 -26.00 -9.63
N LEU A 181 -4.15 -25.13 -8.95
CA LEU A 181 -4.31 -23.69 -9.03
C LEU A 181 -4.02 -23.20 -10.46
N LYS A 182 -5.00 -22.52 -11.06
CA LYS A 182 -4.94 -22.01 -12.43
C LYS A 182 -5.53 -20.62 -12.54
N TYR A 183 -4.97 -19.82 -13.44
CA TYR A 183 -5.53 -18.53 -13.81
C TYR A 183 -6.54 -18.73 -14.95
N TYR A 184 -7.81 -18.45 -14.70
CA TYR A 184 -8.91 -18.63 -15.65
C TYR A 184 -9.84 -17.43 -15.61
N ARG A 185 -10.21 -16.89 -16.79
CA ARG A 185 -11.13 -15.74 -16.93
C ARG A 185 -10.80 -14.56 -15.99
N ASN A 186 -9.53 -14.17 -15.97
CA ASN A 186 -9.03 -13.08 -15.14
C ASN A 186 -9.09 -13.31 -13.61
N GLN A 187 -9.15 -14.56 -13.18
CA GLN A 187 -9.17 -14.90 -11.76
C GLN A 187 -8.36 -16.17 -11.48
N TRP A 188 -7.68 -16.20 -10.34
CA TRP A 188 -7.12 -17.44 -9.83
C TRP A 188 -8.22 -18.33 -9.26
N GLY A 189 -8.01 -19.64 -9.30
CA GLY A 189 -8.90 -20.57 -8.67
C GLY A 189 -8.52 -22.01 -8.96
N ILE A 190 -9.32 -22.92 -8.44
CA ILE A 190 -9.18 -24.36 -8.68
C ILE A 190 -10.47 -24.90 -9.27
N ARG A 191 -10.35 -25.93 -10.10
CA ARG A 191 -11.51 -26.71 -10.54
C ARG A 191 -11.62 -27.93 -9.63
N TYR A 192 -12.75 -28.07 -8.96
CA TYR A 192 -13.04 -29.22 -8.11
C TYR A 192 -14.40 -29.77 -8.50
N GLY A 193 -14.42 -31.04 -8.94
CA GLY A 193 -15.58 -31.61 -9.64
C GLY A 193 -15.92 -30.82 -10.91
N ARG A 194 -17.18 -30.40 -11.04
CA ARG A 194 -17.67 -29.62 -12.20
C ARG A 194 -17.59 -28.10 -12.00
N GLN A 195 -17.22 -27.65 -10.80
CA GLN A 195 -17.26 -26.23 -10.41
C GLN A 195 -15.86 -25.61 -10.38
N PHE A 196 -15.79 -24.33 -10.74
CA PHE A 196 -14.60 -23.50 -10.55
C PHE A 196 -14.76 -22.67 -9.29
N TYR A 197 -13.80 -22.80 -8.37
CA TYR A 197 -13.77 -22.07 -7.11
C TYR A 197 -12.76 -20.93 -7.23
N PRO A 198 -13.23 -19.68 -7.33
CA PRO A 198 -12.34 -18.53 -7.42
C PRO A 198 -11.57 -18.33 -6.12
N SER A 199 -10.33 -17.88 -6.25
CA SER A 199 -9.48 -17.48 -5.14
C SER A 199 -9.04 -16.02 -5.24
N THR A 200 -8.74 -15.45 -4.08
CA THR A 200 -8.06 -14.17 -3.93
C THR A 200 -6.66 -14.40 -3.40
N LEU A 201 -5.69 -13.68 -3.97
CA LEU A 201 -4.32 -13.67 -3.46
C LEU A 201 -4.23 -12.70 -2.29
N ILE A 202 -3.63 -13.14 -1.19
CA ILE A 202 -3.41 -12.32 0.00
C ILE A 202 -1.90 -12.30 0.26
N PHE A 203 -1.36 -11.10 0.45
CA PHE A 203 0.05 -10.92 0.80
C PHE A 203 0.18 -10.79 2.31
N HIS A 204 1.08 -11.56 2.91
CA HIS A 204 1.39 -11.48 4.34
C HIS A 204 2.82 -10.98 4.52
N LYS A 205 2.96 -9.94 5.34
CA LYS A 205 4.26 -9.45 5.79
C LYS A 205 4.94 -10.54 6.64
N PRO A 206 6.18 -10.96 6.34
CA PRO A 206 6.94 -11.86 7.19
C PRO A 206 7.03 -11.38 8.64
N ASP A 207 6.99 -12.30 9.59
CA ASP A 207 6.96 -11.98 11.02
C ASP A 207 8.25 -11.28 11.49
N ASN A 208 9.38 -11.61 10.88
CA ASN A 208 10.67 -11.02 11.17
C ASN A 208 10.86 -9.58 10.63
N LEU A 209 9.88 -9.02 9.91
CA LEU A 209 9.91 -7.63 9.44
C LEU A 209 9.14 -6.72 10.40
N SER A 210 9.84 -6.09 11.35
CA SER A 210 9.23 -5.13 12.28
C SER A 210 9.20 -3.68 11.75
N THR A 211 9.97 -3.35 10.72
CA THR A 211 10.23 -1.97 10.26
C THR A 211 9.26 -1.43 9.21
N VAL A 212 8.19 -2.17 8.88
CA VAL A 212 7.23 -1.75 7.84
C VAL A 212 6.38 -0.57 8.35
N ARG A 213 6.33 0.52 7.57
CA ARG A 213 5.44 1.65 7.85
C ARG A 213 4.00 1.29 7.47
N HIS A 214 3.14 1.23 8.47
CA HIS A 214 1.74 0.88 8.33
C HIS A 214 0.91 2.04 7.77
N CYS A 215 -0.19 1.71 7.10
CA CYS A 215 -1.16 2.66 6.58
C CYS A 215 -2.58 2.09 6.71
N ARG A 216 -3.59 2.96 6.56
CA ARG A 216 -5.01 2.57 6.56
C ARG A 216 -5.50 2.46 5.12
N PRO A 217 -5.73 1.25 4.59
CA PRO A 217 -6.24 1.09 3.23
C PRO A 217 -7.69 1.55 3.16
N ASN A 218 -8.18 1.75 1.93
CA ASN A 218 -9.60 2.03 1.65
C ASN A 218 -10.16 3.31 2.30
N ILE A 219 -9.29 4.25 2.71
CA ILE A 219 -9.72 5.56 3.19
C ILE A 219 -10.01 6.49 2.01
N ILE A 220 -11.09 7.26 2.11
CA ILE A 220 -11.41 8.33 1.16
C ILE A 220 -10.56 9.54 1.55
N SER A 221 -9.52 9.81 0.74
CA SER A 221 -8.48 10.82 1.03
C SER A 221 -8.44 11.99 0.05
N SER A 222 -9.46 12.13 -0.79
CA SER A 222 -9.57 13.20 -1.77
C SER A 222 -11.02 13.60 -2.00
N CYS A 223 -11.20 14.84 -2.46
CA CYS A 223 -12.49 15.35 -2.88
C CYS A 223 -12.77 15.01 -4.34
N PRO A 224 -14.06 14.89 -4.74
CA PRO A 224 -14.45 14.82 -6.14
C PRO A 224 -13.86 15.99 -6.94
N SER A 225 -13.47 15.73 -8.19
CA SER A 225 -12.85 16.75 -9.07
C SER A 225 -13.73 18.00 -9.21
N ARG A 226 -15.05 17.80 -9.27
CA ARG A 226 -16.08 18.84 -9.39
C ARG A 226 -16.37 19.63 -8.10
N TRP A 227 -15.80 19.25 -6.96
CA TRP A 227 -16.05 19.97 -5.70
C TRP A 227 -15.55 21.42 -5.80
N GLY A 228 -16.44 22.37 -5.52
CA GLY A 228 -16.21 23.79 -5.81
C GLY A 228 -15.30 24.50 -4.82
N ASN A 229 -15.28 24.08 -3.55
CA ASN A 229 -14.56 24.79 -2.50
C ASN A 229 -13.07 24.37 -2.43
N PRO A 230 -12.11 25.26 -2.77
CA PRO A 230 -10.69 24.95 -2.72
C PRO A 230 -10.16 24.77 -1.29
N ALA A 231 -10.77 25.42 -0.30
CA ALA A 231 -10.36 25.30 1.10
C ALA A 231 -10.56 23.87 1.61
N ASP A 232 -11.73 23.27 1.33
CA ASP A 232 -12.01 21.87 1.70
C ASP A 232 -11.07 20.89 0.98
N LYS A 233 -10.78 21.14 -0.31
CA LYS A 233 -9.81 20.34 -1.06
C LYS A 233 -8.43 20.39 -0.43
N SER A 234 -7.97 21.59 -0.06
CA SER A 234 -6.68 21.80 0.59
C SER A 234 -6.63 21.12 1.97
N ALA A 235 -7.67 21.30 2.78
CA ALA A 235 -7.76 20.72 4.11
C ALA A 235 -7.91 19.18 4.09
N CYS A 236 -8.66 18.64 3.12
CA CYS A 236 -8.74 17.19 2.92
C CYS A 236 -7.37 16.58 2.61
N ALA A 237 -6.52 17.28 1.84
CA ALA A 237 -5.19 16.80 1.50
C ALA A 237 -4.15 16.96 2.63
N SER A 238 -4.34 17.90 3.56
CA SER A 238 -3.24 18.42 4.38
C SER A 238 -2.89 17.63 5.65
N TYR A 239 -3.83 16.89 6.24
CA TYR A 239 -3.60 16.15 7.50
C TYR A 239 -4.43 14.87 7.59
N MET A 240 -4.05 13.98 8.49
CA MET A 240 -4.76 12.75 8.80
C MET A 240 -5.42 12.87 10.18
N ALA A 241 -6.73 12.67 10.23
CA ALA A 241 -7.55 12.65 11.44
C ALA A 241 -8.77 11.79 11.16
N VAL A 242 -8.58 10.48 11.20
CA VAL A 242 -9.48 9.54 10.54
C VAL A 242 -10.86 9.55 11.21
N VAL A 243 -11.89 9.75 10.39
CA VAL A 243 -13.29 9.73 10.80
C VAL A 243 -14.09 8.71 9.98
N GLN A 244 -15.26 8.32 10.47
CA GLN A 244 -16.13 7.38 9.79
C GLN A 244 -17.59 7.85 9.77
N LYS A 245 -18.30 7.31 8.79
CA LYS A 245 -19.76 7.29 8.73
C LYS A 245 -20.19 5.97 8.10
N ASP A 246 -21.09 5.26 8.75
CA ASP A 246 -21.53 3.93 8.34
C ASP A 246 -20.32 3.00 8.10
N ASN A 247 -20.18 2.46 6.88
CA ASN A 247 -19.05 1.62 6.48
C ASN A 247 -17.95 2.39 5.70
N LYS A 248 -18.01 3.72 5.66
CA LYS A 248 -17.03 4.55 4.95
C LYS A 248 -16.07 5.21 5.92
N VAL A 249 -14.79 5.16 5.57
CA VAL A 249 -13.71 5.78 6.35
C VAL A 249 -13.10 6.90 5.52
N TYR A 250 -12.92 8.05 6.16
CA TYR A 250 -12.40 9.27 5.53
C TYR A 250 -11.09 9.67 6.19
N LYS A 251 -10.14 10.18 5.41
CA LYS A 251 -8.84 10.66 5.90
C LYS A 251 -8.98 11.72 6.99
N ASN A 252 -9.95 12.63 6.83
CA ASN A 252 -10.34 13.64 7.80
C ASN A 252 -11.76 14.14 7.54
N ILE A 253 -12.26 15.00 8.44
CA ILE A 253 -13.60 15.60 8.36
C ILE A 253 -13.84 16.37 7.05
N HIS A 254 -12.84 17.06 6.50
CA HIS A 254 -13.00 17.80 5.25
C HIS A 254 -13.15 16.87 4.06
N CYS A 255 -12.45 15.73 4.05
CA CYS A 255 -12.66 14.70 3.05
C CYS A 255 -14.08 14.13 3.11
N ALA A 256 -14.66 13.96 4.30
CA ALA A 256 -16.04 13.52 4.44
C ALA A 256 -17.03 14.57 3.92
N VAL A 257 -16.87 15.84 4.31
CA VAL A 257 -17.71 16.95 3.88
C VAL A 257 -17.71 17.12 2.36
N CYS A 258 -16.53 17.12 1.74
CA CYS A 258 -16.45 17.28 0.28
C CYS A 258 -16.90 16.05 -0.51
N ASN A 259 -17.11 14.91 0.16
CA ASN A 259 -17.77 13.72 -0.39
C ASN A 259 -19.26 13.64 -0.01
N GLY A 260 -19.85 14.75 0.42
CA GLY A 260 -21.29 14.89 0.63
C GLY A 260 -21.79 14.42 1.99
N GLU A 261 -20.90 14.16 2.94
CA GLU A 261 -21.30 13.71 4.27
C GLU A 261 -21.67 14.87 5.19
N ASN A 262 -22.76 14.69 5.94
CA ASN A 262 -23.18 15.64 6.96
C ASN A 262 -22.31 15.49 8.22
N ILE A 263 -21.74 16.60 8.70
CA ILE A 263 -20.88 16.65 9.89
C ILE A 263 -21.53 15.96 11.10
N GLY A 264 -22.82 16.18 11.35
CA GLY A 264 -23.55 15.61 12.49
C GLY A 264 -23.50 14.07 12.53
N THR A 265 -23.42 13.43 11.36
CA THR A 265 -23.43 11.96 11.20
C THR A 265 -22.04 11.31 11.25
N ILE A 266 -20.99 12.08 11.46
CA ILE A 266 -19.60 11.60 11.43
C ILE A 266 -19.12 11.32 12.85
N PHE A 267 -18.34 10.25 13.01
CA PHE A 267 -17.82 9.80 14.29
C PHE A 267 -16.32 9.46 14.22
N CYS A 268 -15.67 9.47 15.38
CA CYS A 268 -14.34 8.90 15.53
C CYS A 268 -14.35 7.41 15.22
N VAL A 269 -13.30 6.91 14.58
CA VAL A 269 -13.18 5.47 14.30
C VAL A 269 -12.95 4.68 15.58
N ASN A 270 -13.74 3.62 15.77
CA ASN A 270 -13.55 2.63 16.85
C ASN A 270 -12.71 1.44 16.35
N ASN A 271 -11.83 0.92 17.20
CA ASN A 271 -10.94 -0.22 16.92
C ASN A 271 -11.69 -1.48 16.44
N GLN A 272 -12.97 -1.64 16.83
CA GLN A 272 -13.78 -2.80 16.48
C GLN A 272 -14.02 -2.93 14.98
N MET A 273 -14.12 -1.83 14.22
CA MET A 273 -14.29 -1.90 12.76
C MET A 273 -13.01 -2.30 12.03
N PHE A 274 -11.84 -2.00 12.61
CA PHE A 274 -10.56 -2.46 12.08
C PHE A 274 -10.26 -3.94 12.39
N SER A 275 -11.15 -4.61 13.14
CA SER A 275 -11.04 -6.02 13.54
C SER A 275 -12.05 -6.93 12.88
N LYS A 276 -12.81 -6.48 11.87
CA LYS A 276 -13.61 -7.41 11.06
C LYS A 276 -12.66 -8.41 10.38
N ARG A 277 -12.51 -9.56 11.01
CA ARG A 277 -12.09 -10.78 10.33
C ARG A 277 -13.16 -11.05 9.29
N THR A 278 -12.78 -11.23 8.05
CA THR A 278 -13.67 -11.91 7.14
C THR A 278 -13.86 -13.32 7.70
N ASP A 279 -15.10 -13.70 8.06
CA ASP A 279 -15.45 -15.01 8.66
C ASP A 279 -15.18 -16.21 7.74
N THR A 280 -14.57 -15.98 6.57
CA THR A 280 -13.93 -17.04 5.82
C THR A 280 -12.62 -17.36 6.52
N THR A 281 -12.58 -18.40 7.35
CA THR A 281 -11.33 -19.06 7.72
C THR A 281 -10.54 -19.28 6.43
N PRO A 282 -9.46 -18.51 6.18
CA PRO A 282 -8.65 -18.72 5.01
C PRO A 282 -8.06 -20.12 5.19
N LEU A 283 -8.19 -20.97 4.19
CA LEU A 283 -7.21 -22.04 4.03
C LEU A 283 -5.90 -21.32 3.77
N SER A 284 -5.17 -21.04 4.84
CA SER A 284 -3.91 -20.32 4.86
C SER A 284 -2.85 -21.23 4.25
N PHE A 285 -2.80 -21.28 2.91
CA PHE A 285 -1.65 -21.80 2.19
C PHE A 285 -0.53 -20.76 2.25
N ALA A 286 -0.09 -20.40 3.46
CA ALA A 286 1.28 -19.94 3.64
C ALA A 286 2.16 -21.08 3.12
N HIS A 287 3.27 -20.76 2.44
CA HIS A 287 4.23 -21.70 1.83
C HIS A 287 4.13 -21.92 0.31
N LEU A 288 3.44 -21.06 -0.46
CA LEU A 288 3.49 -21.17 -1.93
C LEU A 288 4.88 -20.82 -2.49
N MET A 289 5.59 -19.82 -1.95
CA MET A 289 6.99 -19.49 -2.28
C MET A 289 7.67 -18.69 -1.15
N ASP A 290 8.82 -19.16 -0.65
CA ASP A 290 9.80 -18.34 0.08
C ASP A 290 10.92 -17.94 -0.89
N PHE A 291 10.88 -16.71 -1.39
CA PHE A 291 11.95 -16.17 -2.24
C PHE A 291 13.18 -15.71 -1.43
N ASN A 292 13.17 -15.89 -0.12
CA ASN A 292 14.29 -15.50 0.73
C ASN A 292 15.35 -16.61 0.67
N PHE A 293 16.26 -16.48 -0.30
CA PHE A 293 17.35 -17.40 -0.65
C PHE A 293 18.32 -17.80 0.49
N ALA A 294 18.11 -17.33 1.72
CA ALA A 294 18.90 -17.67 2.90
C ALA A 294 18.43 -18.98 3.57
N ASN A 295 17.16 -19.37 3.42
CA ASN A 295 16.57 -20.49 4.19
C ASN A 295 16.38 -21.79 3.41
N GLY A 296 17.04 -21.93 2.26
CA GLY A 296 16.99 -23.14 1.44
C GLY A 296 15.65 -23.31 0.70
N ASN A 297 15.72 -23.86 -0.50
CA ASN A 297 14.59 -24.10 -1.42
C ASN A 297 13.61 -25.20 -0.94
N LYS A 298 13.44 -25.42 0.37
CA LYS A 298 12.73 -26.58 0.91
C LYS A 298 11.28 -26.26 1.29
N ILE A 299 10.52 -25.67 0.38
CA ILE A 299 9.10 -25.46 0.65
C ILE A 299 8.26 -25.80 -0.60
N GLY A 300 7.40 -26.81 -0.46
CA GLY A 300 6.32 -27.13 -1.42
C GLY A 300 6.67 -28.10 -2.56
N LEU A 301 7.90 -28.58 -2.66
CA LEU A 301 8.28 -29.57 -3.67
C LEU A 301 8.40 -30.96 -3.04
N THR A 302 7.41 -31.82 -3.30
CA THR A 302 7.71 -33.24 -3.51
C THR A 302 8.87 -33.32 -4.51
N GLN A 303 9.74 -34.33 -4.41
CA GLN A 303 10.95 -34.52 -5.23
C GLN A 303 10.74 -34.52 -6.77
N GLU A 304 9.52 -34.30 -7.24
CA GLU A 304 9.04 -34.46 -8.61
C GLU A 304 9.38 -33.30 -9.56
N TYR A 305 9.74 -32.11 -9.07
CA TYR A 305 10.06 -30.96 -9.94
C TYR A 305 11.50 -30.45 -9.75
N GLN A 306 12.47 -31.24 -10.22
CA GLN A 306 13.86 -30.80 -10.33
C GLN A 306 14.01 -29.82 -11.50
N CYS A 307 14.20 -28.53 -11.19
CA CYS A 307 14.59 -27.56 -12.20
C CYS A 307 16.09 -27.60 -12.46
N ASN A 308 16.50 -27.26 -13.68
CA ASN A 308 17.92 -27.09 -14.03
C ASN A 308 18.58 -26.05 -13.09
N PRO A 309 19.88 -26.20 -12.79
CA PRO A 309 20.63 -25.20 -12.02
C PRO A 309 20.41 -23.78 -12.56
N GLY A 310 20.17 -22.83 -11.66
CA GLY A 310 19.85 -21.45 -12.02
C GLY A 310 18.38 -21.19 -12.40
N SER A 311 17.48 -22.15 -12.15
CA SER A 311 16.04 -22.00 -12.36
C SER A 311 15.24 -22.41 -11.12
N MET A 312 14.08 -21.79 -10.92
CA MET A 312 13.15 -22.10 -9.82
C MET A 312 11.80 -22.53 -10.42
N TYR A 313 11.15 -23.50 -9.80
CA TYR A 313 9.83 -23.95 -10.22
C TYR A 313 8.79 -22.88 -9.87
N ASP A 314 8.14 -22.32 -10.89
CA ASP A 314 7.05 -21.38 -10.72
C ASP A 314 5.73 -22.15 -10.61
N VAL A 315 5.23 -22.24 -9.38
CA VAL A 315 3.97 -22.93 -9.06
C VAL A 315 2.78 -22.32 -9.81
N PHE A 316 2.75 -21.02 -10.06
CA PHE A 316 1.62 -20.37 -10.73
C PHE A 316 1.61 -20.68 -12.23
N ARG A 317 2.79 -20.89 -12.82
CA ARG A 317 2.95 -21.08 -14.27
C ARG A 317 3.28 -22.50 -14.68
N LYS A 318 3.55 -23.39 -13.72
CA LYS A 318 3.87 -24.80 -13.92
C LYS A 318 5.11 -25.03 -14.79
N ILE A 319 6.07 -24.12 -14.69
CA ILE A 319 7.32 -24.17 -15.47
C ILE A 319 8.51 -23.84 -14.59
N CYS A 320 9.67 -24.43 -14.90
CA CYS A 320 10.94 -23.97 -14.38
C CYS A 320 11.31 -22.65 -15.06
N ARG A 321 11.33 -21.56 -14.30
CA ARG A 321 11.76 -20.26 -14.81
C ARG A 321 13.20 -20.03 -14.42
N ARG A 322 14.01 -19.67 -15.42
CA ARG A 322 15.29 -19.06 -15.14
C ARG A 322 15.01 -17.75 -14.43
N ILE A 323 15.45 -17.63 -13.19
CA ILE A 323 15.44 -16.32 -12.54
C ILE A 323 16.56 -15.56 -13.23
N GLU A 324 16.23 -14.81 -14.27
CA GLU A 324 17.15 -13.84 -14.84
C GLU A 324 17.57 -12.91 -13.70
N CYS A 325 18.86 -12.96 -13.38
CA CYS A 325 19.47 -11.96 -12.54
C CYS A 325 19.27 -10.63 -13.27
N ALA A 326 18.65 -9.69 -12.57
CA ALA A 326 18.19 -8.45 -13.20
C ALA A 326 19.34 -7.56 -13.69
N ILE A 327 20.57 -7.85 -13.26
CA ILE A 327 21.80 -7.18 -13.67
C ILE A 327 22.41 -7.93 -14.86
N PRO A 328 22.64 -7.27 -16.01
CA PRO A 328 23.37 -7.87 -17.12
C PRO A 328 24.75 -8.36 -16.67
N GLY A 329 25.06 -9.63 -16.93
CA GLY A 329 26.33 -10.26 -16.54
C GLY A 329 26.18 -11.30 -15.43
N PHE A 330 25.25 -11.11 -14.50
CA PHE A 330 25.10 -11.97 -13.33
C PHE A 330 24.35 -13.27 -13.65
N LYS A 331 24.79 -14.37 -13.05
CA LYS A 331 24.21 -15.72 -13.22
C LYS A 331 23.68 -16.27 -11.89
N LEU A 332 22.57 -17.00 -11.95
CA LEU A 332 22.00 -17.66 -10.78
C LEU A 332 22.79 -18.95 -10.47
N VAL A 333 23.50 -18.99 -9.34
CA VAL A 333 24.24 -20.14 -8.80
C VAL A 333 23.69 -20.45 -7.41
N ASP A 334 23.24 -21.68 -7.17
CA ASP A 334 22.66 -22.13 -5.89
C ASP A 334 21.53 -21.25 -5.32
N GLY A 335 20.70 -20.72 -6.22
CA GLY A 335 19.60 -19.81 -5.87
C GLY A 335 20.03 -18.37 -5.59
N LYS A 336 21.32 -18.03 -5.69
CA LYS A 336 21.83 -16.66 -5.52
C LYS A 336 22.37 -16.13 -6.85
N CYS A 337 22.22 -14.84 -7.10
CA CYS A 337 22.83 -14.21 -8.27
C CYS A 337 24.28 -13.84 -7.95
N HIS A 338 25.21 -14.43 -8.68
CA HIS A 338 26.65 -14.15 -8.63
C HIS A 338 27.07 -13.44 -9.91
N GLU A 339 28.16 -12.68 -9.84
CA GLU A 339 28.77 -12.02 -11.00
C GLU A 339 29.35 -13.06 -11.98
#